data_AF-A0A0R1UTV6-F1
#
_entry.id   AF-A0A0R1UTV6-F1
#
_cell.length_a   1.000
_cell.length_b   1.000
_cell.length_c   1.000
_cell.angle_alpha   90.00
_cell.angle_beta   90.00
_cell.angle_gamma   90.00
#
_symmetry.space_group_name_H-M   'P 1'
#
loop_
_entity.id
_entity.type
_entity.pdbx_description
1 polymer ?
#
loop_
_entity_poly.entity_id
_entity_poly.type
_entity_poly.pdbx_seq_one_letter_code
_entity_poly.pdbx_strand_id
1 'polypeptide(L)'
;MKLTIKQQKFADYYIESGNATQSAIKAGYSAKYANGNAPKLLQNTVVKAYIEDKLAQLESDKIADLTEALQGITRIARGEETEQVVTVNPITGDPEVTEVPVKVPTRLAAWKEIIKRYPNSDKLLEAELRLKLARARVEEAKAKTLEDSGVDVERALDGVITVITGVAKDDGQTD
;
A
#
# COMPACT_ATOMS: atom_id res chain seq x y z
N MET A 1 -38.69 -6.83 9.85
CA MET A 1 -39.14 -6.41 8.51
C MET A 1 -37.97 -6.52 7.55
N LYS A 2 -38.19 -6.97 6.30
CA LYS A 2 -37.14 -7.13 5.28
C LYS A 2 -37.20 -5.98 4.27
N LEU A 3 -36.05 -5.47 3.85
CA LEU A 3 -35.94 -4.39 2.87
C LEU A 3 -36.53 -4.86 1.51
N THR A 4 -37.41 -4.05 0.92
CA THR A 4 -37.94 -4.35 -0.42
C THR A 4 -36.94 -3.92 -1.50
N ILE A 5 -37.01 -4.52 -2.70
CA ILE A 5 -36.12 -4.18 -3.82
C ILE A 5 -36.20 -2.69 -4.18
N LYS A 6 -37.39 -2.07 -4.13
CA LYS A 6 -37.56 -0.63 -4.39
C LYS A 6 -36.94 0.25 -3.32
N GLN A 7 -37.01 -0.16 -2.05
CA GLN A 7 -36.38 0.55 -0.94
C GLN A 7 -34.85 0.44 -1.00
N GLN A 8 -34.34 -0.72 -1.42
CA GLN A 8 -32.91 -0.92 -1.63
C GLN A 8 -32.39 0.02 -2.74
N LYS A 9 -33.03 -0.02 -3.93
CA LYS A 9 -32.67 0.90 -5.04
C LYS A 9 -32.74 2.36 -4.63
N PHE A 10 -33.75 2.74 -3.85
CA PHE A 10 -33.85 4.10 -3.31
C PHE A 10 -32.65 4.47 -2.44
N ALA A 11 -32.28 3.59 -1.50
CA ALA A 11 -31.14 3.80 -0.63
C ALA A 11 -29.83 3.89 -1.43
N ASP A 12 -29.60 2.99 -2.38
CA ASP A 12 -28.39 2.99 -3.21
C ASP A 12 -28.25 4.30 -4.00
N TYR A 13 -29.33 4.75 -4.68
CA TYR A 13 -29.30 6.04 -5.39
C TYR A 13 -29.17 7.25 -4.46
N TYR A 14 -29.68 7.15 -3.23
CA TYR A 14 -29.55 8.21 -2.24
C TYR A 14 -28.11 8.33 -1.71
N ILE A 15 -27.43 7.21 -1.48
CA ILE A 15 -26.00 7.19 -1.11
C ILE A 15 -25.16 7.84 -2.21
N GLU A 16 -25.49 7.59 -3.48
CA GLU A 16 -24.76 8.17 -4.63
C GLU A 16 -25.02 9.67 -4.81
N SER A 17 -26.27 10.11 -4.72
CA SER A 17 -26.68 11.46 -5.15
C SER A 17 -26.97 12.45 -4.02
N GLY A 18 -27.19 11.96 -2.79
CA GLY A 18 -27.67 12.77 -1.66
C GLY A 18 -29.08 13.36 -1.82
N ASN A 19 -29.77 13.09 -2.94
CA ASN A 19 -31.06 13.70 -3.25
C ASN A 19 -32.22 12.71 -3.13
N ALA A 20 -32.98 12.79 -2.03
CA ALA A 20 -34.05 11.83 -1.73
C ALA A 20 -35.14 11.77 -2.82
N THR A 21 -35.56 12.93 -3.35
CA THR A 21 -36.65 12.97 -4.34
C THR A 21 -36.22 12.32 -5.65
N GLN A 22 -35.02 12.66 -6.15
CA GLN A 22 -34.49 12.06 -7.37
C GLN A 22 -34.22 10.56 -7.20
N SER A 23 -33.69 10.14 -6.05
CA SER A 23 -33.45 8.73 -5.74
C SER A 23 -34.74 7.92 -5.72
N ALA A 24 -35.83 8.48 -5.19
CA ALA A 24 -37.14 7.82 -5.20
C ALA A 24 -37.68 7.66 -6.62
N ILE A 25 -37.53 8.68 -7.48
CA ILE A 25 -37.93 8.60 -8.88
C ILE A 25 -37.12 7.51 -9.61
N LYS A 26 -35.78 7.52 -9.47
CA LYS A 26 -34.90 6.50 -10.07
C LYS A 26 -35.19 5.09 -9.56
N ALA A 27 -35.58 4.95 -8.29
CA ALA A 27 -35.97 3.67 -7.70
C ALA A 27 -37.33 3.14 -8.18
N GLY A 28 -38.05 3.89 -9.02
CA GLY A 28 -39.33 3.48 -9.61
C GLY A 28 -40.55 3.83 -8.77
N TYR A 29 -40.47 4.88 -7.95
CA TYR A 29 -41.64 5.55 -7.37
C TYR A 29 -42.17 6.63 -8.33
N SER A 30 -43.48 6.87 -8.31
CA SER A 30 -44.07 7.95 -9.10
C SER A 30 -43.58 9.31 -8.62
N ALA A 31 -43.45 10.28 -9.53
CA ALA A 31 -43.02 11.64 -9.18
C ALA A 31 -43.90 12.27 -8.09
N LYS A 32 -45.23 12.07 -8.17
CA LYS A 32 -46.18 12.51 -7.13
C LYS A 32 -45.87 11.90 -5.76
N TYR A 33 -45.51 10.61 -5.72
CA TYR A 33 -45.16 9.95 -4.47
C TYR A 33 -43.81 10.44 -3.93
N ALA A 34 -42.79 10.52 -4.80
CA ALA A 34 -41.44 10.96 -4.44
C ALA A 34 -41.45 12.36 -3.81
N ASN A 35 -42.13 13.33 -4.43
CA ASN A 35 -42.18 14.70 -3.92
C ASN A 35 -42.76 14.83 -2.50
N GLY A 36 -43.71 13.97 -2.13
CA GLY A 36 -44.36 14.03 -0.82
C GLY A 36 -43.86 13.03 0.22
N ASN A 37 -43.19 11.95 -0.20
CA ASN A 37 -42.86 10.82 0.68
C ASN A 37 -41.38 10.42 0.66
N ALA A 38 -40.52 11.05 -0.15
CA ALA A 38 -39.07 10.79 -0.11
C ALA A 38 -38.45 11.02 1.29
N PRO A 39 -38.80 12.08 2.06
CA PRO A 39 -38.30 12.23 3.43
C PRO A 39 -38.77 11.10 4.36
N LYS A 40 -39.98 10.58 4.15
CA LYS A 40 -40.52 9.45 4.94
C LYS A 40 -39.81 8.14 4.63
N LEU A 41 -39.33 7.96 3.40
CA LEU A 41 -38.50 6.81 3.04
C LEU A 41 -37.17 6.84 3.78
N LEU A 42 -36.57 8.01 4.01
CA LEU A 42 -35.36 8.16 4.82
C LEU A 42 -35.61 7.90 6.31
N GLN A 43 -36.80 8.25 6.81
CA GLN A 43 -37.18 7.99 8.21
C GLN A 43 -37.57 6.54 8.47
N ASN A 44 -37.75 5.71 7.43
CA ASN A 44 -38.03 4.30 7.60
C ASN A 44 -36.83 3.61 8.25
N THR A 45 -37.03 2.98 9.41
CA THR A 45 -35.95 2.38 10.20
C THR A 45 -35.14 1.32 9.44
N VAL A 46 -35.78 0.55 8.55
CA VAL A 46 -35.12 -0.48 7.75
C VAL A 46 -34.26 0.14 6.64
N VAL A 47 -34.76 1.20 6.00
CA VAL A 47 -34.01 1.93 4.96
C VAL A 47 -32.84 2.68 5.58
N LYS A 48 -33.08 3.34 6.72
CA LYS A 48 -32.05 4.07 7.47
C LYS A 48 -30.91 3.15 7.89
N ALA A 49 -31.22 2.01 8.51
CA ALA A 49 -30.21 1.03 8.91
C ALA A 49 -29.39 0.54 7.70
N TYR A 50 -30.04 0.25 6.57
CA TYR A 50 -29.33 -0.15 5.35
C TYR A 50 -28.41 0.95 4.80
N ILE A 51 -28.83 2.22 4.84
CA ILE A 51 -27.98 3.35 4.43
C ILE A 51 -26.78 3.49 5.35
N GLU A 52 -26.99 3.41 6.68
CA GLU A 52 -25.92 3.49 7.68
C GLU A 52 -24.91 2.34 7.51
N ASP A 53 -25.37 1.10 7.36
CA ASP A 53 -24.50 -0.06 7.13
C ASP A 53 -23.69 0.07 5.84
N LYS A 54 -24.32 0.57 4.76
CA LYS A 54 -23.62 0.77 3.48
C LYS A 54 -22.63 1.92 3.52
N LEU A 55 -22.93 3.00 4.21
CA LEU A 55 -21.99 4.09 4.42
C LEU A 55 -20.82 3.64 5.29
N ALA A 56 -21.06 2.88 6.36
CA ALA A 56 -20.01 2.31 7.20
C ALA A 56 -19.13 1.33 6.40
N GLN A 57 -19.72 0.52 5.52
CA GLN A 57 -18.97 -0.34 4.62
C GLN A 57 -18.11 0.48 3.65
N LEU A 58 -18.67 1.51 3.01
CA LEU A 58 -17.93 2.40 2.10
C LEU A 58 -16.84 3.21 2.81
N GLU A 59 -17.04 3.59 4.06
CA GLU A 59 -16.00 4.23 4.88
C GLU A 59 -14.90 3.23 5.25
N SER A 60 -15.28 2.00 5.63
CA SER A 60 -14.33 0.92 5.88
C SER A 60 -13.53 0.53 4.64
N ASP A 61 -14.13 0.59 3.45
CA ASP A 61 -13.45 0.30 2.18
C ASP A 61 -12.51 1.45 1.76
N LYS A 62 -12.75 2.68 2.25
CA LYS A 62 -11.91 3.87 1.96
C LYS A 62 -10.75 4.02 2.92
N ILE A 63 -10.90 3.56 4.15
CA ILE A 63 -9.86 3.63 5.18
C ILE A 63 -9.14 2.30 5.18
N ALA A 64 -7.83 2.34 4.94
CA ALA A 64 -7.02 1.14 5.07
C ALA A 64 -7.16 0.57 6.49
N ASP A 65 -7.67 -0.66 6.60
CA ASP A 65 -7.76 -1.32 7.89
C ASP A 65 -6.36 -1.65 8.43
N LEU A 66 -6.25 -2.08 9.68
CA LEU A 66 -4.94 -2.40 10.28
C LEU A 66 -4.19 -3.48 9.48
N THR A 67 -4.89 -4.44 8.89
CA THR A 67 -4.29 -5.51 8.09
C THR A 67 -3.77 -4.97 6.78
N GLU A 68 -4.56 -4.16 6.07
CA GLU A 68 -4.18 -3.50 4.83
C GLU A 68 -3.00 -2.54 5.03
N ALA A 69 -3.01 -1.76 6.11
CA ALA A 69 -1.89 -0.87 6.46
C ALA A 69 -0.60 -1.66 6.67
N LEU A 70 -0.66 -2.81 7.35
CA LEU A 70 0.49 -3.69 7.56
C LEU A 70 0.98 -4.36 6.27
N GLN A 71 0.05 -4.75 5.40
CA GLN A 71 0.39 -5.26 4.07
C GLN A 71 1.12 -4.18 3.27
N GLY A 72 0.63 -2.94 3.27
CA GLY A 72 1.29 -1.80 2.64
C GLY A 72 2.70 -1.55 3.18
N ILE A 73 2.87 -1.50 4.50
CA ILE A 73 4.20 -1.36 5.13
C ILE A 73 5.13 -2.52 4.72
N THR A 74 4.59 -3.74 4.61
CA THR A 74 5.37 -4.92 4.20
C THR A 74 5.83 -4.83 2.74
N ARG A 75 4.95 -4.42 1.81
CA ARG A 75 5.30 -4.24 0.39
C ARG A 75 6.41 -3.18 0.23
N ILE A 76 6.29 -2.06 0.93
CA ILE A 76 7.33 -1.02 0.98
C ILE A 76 8.64 -1.61 1.52
N ALA A 77 8.60 -2.30 2.66
CA ALA A 77 9.80 -2.88 3.27
C ALA A 77 10.53 -3.85 2.31
N ARG A 78 9.78 -4.65 1.56
CA ARG A 78 10.31 -5.59 0.55
C ARG A 78 10.81 -4.93 -0.73
N GLY A 79 10.42 -3.66 -0.99
CA GLY A 79 10.78 -2.96 -2.22
C GLY A 79 9.89 -3.36 -3.41
N GLU A 80 8.67 -3.83 -3.12
CA GLU A 80 7.65 -4.16 -4.12
C GLU A 80 6.94 -2.90 -4.64
N GLU A 81 7.10 -1.76 -3.95
CA GLU A 81 6.55 -0.46 -4.32
C GLU A 81 7.63 0.42 -4.97
N THR A 82 7.19 1.30 -5.86
CA THR A 82 8.01 2.24 -6.62
C THR A 82 7.68 3.69 -6.25
N GLU A 83 8.63 4.59 -6.46
CA GLU A 83 8.47 6.03 -6.33
C GLU A 83 8.91 6.73 -7.62
N GLN A 84 8.25 7.82 -7.96
CA GLN A 84 8.66 8.69 -9.05
C GLN A 84 9.75 9.64 -8.56
N VAL A 85 10.89 9.64 -9.25
CA VAL A 85 11.99 10.56 -8.99
C VAL A 85 12.33 11.34 -10.24
N VAL A 86 12.72 12.59 -10.06
CA VAL A 86 13.27 13.39 -11.16
C VAL A 86 14.75 13.02 -11.30
N THR A 87 15.10 12.38 -12.40
CA THR A 87 16.49 12.08 -12.80
C THR A 87 16.87 12.92 -14.00
N VAL A 88 18.17 13.18 -14.18
CA VAL A 88 18.67 13.88 -15.34
C VAL A 88 18.91 12.87 -16.46
N ASN A 89 18.34 13.10 -17.63
CA ASN A 89 18.57 12.25 -18.79
C ASN A 89 20.04 12.37 -19.22
N PRO A 90 20.82 11.28 -19.27
CA PRO A 90 22.26 11.32 -19.55
C PRO A 90 22.60 11.72 -20.99
N ILE A 91 21.61 11.74 -21.90
CA ILE A 91 21.77 12.10 -23.31
C ILE A 91 21.37 13.55 -23.54
N THR A 92 20.23 14.00 -23.00
CA THR A 92 19.69 15.34 -23.27
C THR A 92 20.04 16.37 -22.20
N GLY A 93 20.37 15.94 -20.98
CA GLY A 93 20.60 16.83 -19.83
C GLY A 93 19.31 17.40 -19.21
N ASP A 94 18.15 17.03 -19.73
CA ASP A 94 16.86 17.51 -19.23
C ASP A 94 16.35 16.68 -18.03
N PRO A 95 15.54 17.28 -17.13
CA PRO A 95 14.88 16.54 -16.06
C PRO A 95 13.81 15.61 -16.63
N GLU A 96 13.88 14.34 -16.27
CA GLU A 96 12.92 13.29 -16.62
C GLU A 96 12.37 12.63 -15.36
N VAL A 97 11.07 12.31 -15.36
CA VAL A 97 10.45 11.57 -14.26
C VAL A 97 10.61 10.08 -14.54
N THR A 98 11.37 9.39 -13.68
CA THR A 98 11.59 7.95 -13.78
C THR A 98 11.01 7.26 -12.55
N GLU A 99 10.44 6.08 -12.77
CA GLU A 99 9.93 5.22 -11.72
C GLU A 99 11.06 4.32 -11.21
N VAL A 100 11.41 4.47 -9.94
CA VAL A 100 12.47 3.69 -9.28
C VAL A 100 11.90 2.98 -8.06
N PRO A 101 12.50 1.86 -7.60
CA PRO A 101 12.10 1.25 -6.34
C PRO A 101 12.16 2.25 -5.18
N VAL A 102 11.26 2.12 -4.21
CA VAL A 102 11.27 2.97 -3.01
C VAL A 102 12.66 2.99 -2.36
N LYS A 103 13.15 4.19 -2.04
CA LYS A 103 14.52 4.37 -1.52
C LYS A 103 14.76 3.60 -0.23
N VAL A 104 16.01 3.14 -0.05
CA VAL A 104 16.48 2.37 1.12
C VAL A 104 16.10 3.00 2.47
N PRO A 105 16.18 4.33 2.70
CA PRO A 105 15.79 4.93 3.98
C PRO A 105 14.30 4.74 4.30
N THR A 106 13.42 4.85 3.30
CA THR A 106 11.98 4.65 3.44
C THR A 106 11.66 3.19 3.74
N ARG A 107 12.33 2.26 3.04
CA ARG A 107 12.22 0.82 3.31
C ARG A 107 12.69 0.47 4.72
N LEU A 108 13.78 1.08 5.19
CA LEU A 108 14.31 0.87 6.54
C LEU A 108 13.36 1.40 7.61
N ALA A 109 12.67 2.51 7.36
CA ALA A 109 11.63 3.01 8.25
C ALA A 109 10.46 2.00 8.34
N ALA A 110 10.01 1.46 7.22
CA ALA A 110 8.98 0.43 7.18
C ALA A 110 9.38 -0.83 7.98
N TRP A 111 10.62 -1.32 7.82
CA TRP A 111 11.15 -2.44 8.62
C TRP A 111 11.14 -2.14 10.12
N LYS A 112 11.49 -0.92 10.54
CA LYS A 112 11.44 -0.52 11.95
C LYS A 112 10.03 -0.55 12.51
N GLU A 113 9.03 -0.08 11.77
CA GLU A 113 7.63 -0.12 12.20
C GLU A 113 7.12 -1.55 12.35
N ILE A 114 7.53 -2.47 11.47
CA ILE A 114 7.23 -3.91 11.61
C ILE A 114 7.86 -4.46 12.89
N ILE A 115 9.14 -4.18 13.15
CA ILE A 115 9.88 -4.70 14.31
C ILE A 115 9.32 -4.20 15.63
N LYS A 116 8.91 -2.92 15.72
CA LYS A 116 8.28 -2.35 16.93
C LYS A 116 7.05 -3.13 17.38
N ARG A 117 6.36 -3.81 16.46
CA ARG A 117 5.18 -4.63 16.74
C ARG A 117 5.51 -6.02 17.29
N TYR A 118 6.77 -6.46 17.21
CA TYR A 118 7.27 -7.72 17.79
C TYR A 118 8.25 -7.44 18.94
N PRO A 119 7.80 -6.85 20.07
CA PRO A 119 8.67 -6.45 21.18
C PRO A 119 9.41 -7.61 21.86
N ASN A 120 9.01 -8.86 21.61
CA ASN A 120 9.58 -10.05 22.24
C ASN A 120 10.46 -10.91 21.31
N SER A 121 10.70 -10.51 20.05
CA SER A 121 11.68 -11.20 19.19
C SER A 121 13.09 -10.69 19.49
N ASP A 122 13.56 -11.07 20.67
CA ASP A 122 14.95 -11.16 21.15
C ASP A 122 15.89 -9.97 20.89
N LYS A 123 16.42 -9.38 21.96
CA LYS A 123 17.49 -8.35 21.90
C LYS A 123 18.67 -8.80 21.03
N LEU A 124 18.86 -10.11 20.89
CA LEU A 124 19.84 -10.74 20.01
C LEU A 124 19.53 -10.52 18.52
N LEU A 125 18.25 -10.64 18.11
CA LEU A 125 17.81 -10.40 16.73
C LEU A 125 17.95 -8.91 16.36
N GLU A 126 17.65 -8.01 17.30
CA GLU A 126 17.85 -6.57 17.09
C GLU A 126 19.35 -6.22 16.97
N ALA A 127 20.20 -6.86 17.78
CA ALA A 127 21.65 -6.71 17.68
C ALA A 127 22.20 -7.30 16.37
N GLU A 128 21.69 -8.45 15.93
CA GLU A 128 22.08 -9.09 14.68
C GLU A 128 21.61 -8.28 13.46
N LEU A 129 20.40 -7.69 13.51
CA LEU A 129 19.91 -6.80 12.47
C LEU A 129 20.71 -5.50 12.42
N ARG A 130 21.04 -4.90 13.58
CA ARG A 130 21.96 -3.76 13.64
C ARG A 130 23.32 -4.11 13.02
N LEU A 131 23.85 -5.29 13.32
CA LEU A 131 25.12 -5.77 12.75
C LEU A 131 25.03 -5.94 11.24
N LYS A 132 23.96 -6.57 10.73
CA LYS A 132 23.73 -6.76 9.28
C LYS A 132 23.56 -5.42 8.56
N LEU A 133 22.81 -4.48 9.12
CA LEU A 133 22.65 -3.13 8.56
C LEU A 133 23.96 -2.32 8.57
N ALA A 134 24.75 -2.42 9.64
CA ALA A 134 26.04 -1.76 9.72
C ALA A 134 27.01 -2.33 8.68
N ARG A 135 27.02 -3.65 8.50
CA ARG A 135 27.81 -4.33 7.46
C ARG A 135 27.37 -3.92 6.05
N ALA A 136 26.06 -3.92 5.77
CA ALA A 136 25.54 -3.50 4.48
C ALA A 136 25.95 -2.07 4.13
N ARG A 137 25.94 -1.14 5.10
CA ARG A 137 26.42 0.24 4.88
C ARG A 137 27.92 0.33 4.63
N VAL A 138 28.71 -0.45 5.35
CA VAL A 138 30.17 -0.50 5.13
C VAL A 138 30.47 -1.09 3.75
N GLU A 139 29.72 -2.10 3.32
CA GLU A 139 29.88 -2.71 1.99
C GLU A 139 29.33 -1.82 0.88
N GLU A 140 28.24 -1.08 1.07
CA GLU A 140 27.80 -0.03 0.13
C GLU A 140 28.85 1.08 0.01
N ALA A 141 29.43 1.51 1.13
CA ALA A 141 30.51 2.50 1.13
C ALA A 141 31.77 1.96 0.43
N LYS A 142 32.10 0.68 0.62
CA LYS A 142 33.19 0.01 -0.09
C LYS A 142 32.90 -0.16 -1.58
N ALA A 143 31.70 -0.61 -1.95
CA ALA A 143 31.27 -0.77 -3.34
C ALA A 143 31.34 0.58 -4.06
N LYS A 144 30.92 1.66 -3.40
CA LYS A 144 31.05 3.02 -3.91
C LYS A 144 32.51 3.45 -4.06
N THR A 145 33.37 3.15 -3.09
CA THR A 145 34.81 3.44 -3.22
C THR A 145 35.50 2.57 -4.29
N LEU A 146 34.96 1.38 -4.55
CA LEU A 146 35.45 0.44 -5.56
C LEU A 146 35.00 0.86 -6.98
N GLU A 147 33.75 1.32 -7.12
CA GLU A 147 33.24 2.02 -8.31
C GLU A 147 34.08 3.25 -8.63
N ASP A 148 34.38 4.09 -7.65
CA ASP A 148 35.26 5.26 -7.79
C ASP A 148 36.71 4.88 -8.17
N SER A 149 37.12 3.63 -7.89
CA SER A 149 38.45 3.09 -8.24
C SER A 149 38.47 2.21 -9.50
N GLY A 150 37.33 2.03 -10.18
CA GLY A 150 37.22 1.31 -11.46
C GLY A 150 37.29 -0.22 -11.38
N VAL A 151 36.97 -0.84 -10.25
CA VAL A 151 36.97 -2.31 -10.09
C VAL A 151 35.57 -2.88 -10.33
N ASP A 152 35.50 -3.96 -11.13
CA ASP A 152 34.28 -4.63 -11.62
C ASP A 152 33.18 -4.84 -10.57
N VAL A 153 32.08 -4.11 -10.74
CA VAL A 153 30.94 -3.99 -9.82
C VAL A 153 30.19 -5.32 -9.63
N GLU A 154 30.15 -6.17 -10.66
CA GLU A 154 29.48 -7.49 -10.60
C GLU A 154 30.08 -8.40 -9.54
N ARG A 155 31.42 -8.39 -9.39
CA ARG A 155 32.13 -9.26 -8.45
C ARG A 155 31.93 -8.81 -7.00
N ALA A 156 31.78 -7.50 -6.79
CA ALA A 156 31.47 -6.93 -5.48
C ALA A 156 30.01 -7.25 -5.07
N LEU A 157 29.07 -7.18 -6.03
CA LEU A 157 27.66 -7.50 -5.80
C LEU A 157 27.47 -8.98 -5.41
N ASP A 158 28.18 -9.90 -6.06
CA ASP A 158 28.11 -11.34 -5.73
C ASP A 158 28.64 -11.64 -4.32
N GLY A 159 29.66 -10.92 -3.86
CA GLY A 159 30.15 -11.01 -2.48
C GLY A 159 29.11 -10.55 -1.46
N VAL A 160 28.39 -9.46 -1.75
CA VAL A 160 27.32 -8.94 -0.89
C VAL A 160 26.15 -9.92 -0.82
N ILE A 161 25.74 -10.50 -1.95
CA ILE A 161 24.67 -11.50 -2.00
C ILE A 161 25.06 -12.73 -1.16
N THR A 162 26.29 -13.23 -1.28
CA THR A 162 26.80 -14.38 -0.52
C THR A 162 26.79 -14.13 0.99
N VAL A 163 27.14 -12.91 1.44
CA VAL A 163 27.12 -12.54 2.86
C VAL A 163 25.69 -12.42 3.41
N ILE A 164 24.73 -12.01 2.59
CA ILE A 164 23.32 -11.86 2.98
C ILE A 164 22.60 -13.21 3.00
N THR A 165 22.83 -14.08 2.01
CA THR A 165 22.10 -15.34 1.85
C THR A 165 22.81 -16.54 2.48
N GLY A 166 24.12 -16.47 2.70
CA GLY A 166 24.95 -17.58 3.19
C GLY A 166 25.14 -18.71 2.18
N VAL A 167 24.69 -18.53 0.93
CA VAL A 167 24.77 -19.52 -0.14
C VAL A 167 25.81 -19.04 -1.16
N ALA A 168 26.90 -19.80 -1.31
CA ALA A 168 27.82 -19.60 -2.43
C ALA A 168 27.11 -20.04 -3.72
N LYS A 169 27.20 -19.24 -4.79
CA LYS A 169 26.78 -19.71 -6.13
C LYS A 169 27.64 -20.93 -6.47
N ASP A 170 26.97 -22.06 -6.69
CA ASP A 170 27.56 -23.24 -7.31
C ASP A 170 27.78 -22.89 -8.77
N ASP A 171 29.03 -22.55 -9.11
CA ASP A 171 29.44 -22.31 -10.48
C ASP A 171 29.40 -23.66 -11.19
N GLY A 172 28.26 -23.97 -11.80
CA GLY A 172 28.04 -25.17 -12.60
C GLY A 172 29.03 -25.24 -13.76
N GLN A 173 30.22 -25.79 -13.49
CA GLN A 173 31.12 -26.37 -14.46
C GLN A 173 30.78 -27.86 -14.56
N THR A 174 29.94 -28.19 -15.53
CA THR A 174 29.93 -29.53 -16.12
C THR A 174 30.90 -29.52 -17.30
N ASP A 175 31.80 -30.51 -17.29
CA ASP A 175 32.89 -30.82 -18.23
C ASP A 175 32.69 -30.44 -19.71
#